data_AF-A0A8H3D9Y8-F1
#
_entry.id   AF-A0A8H3D9Y8-F1
#
_cell.length_a   1.000
_cell.length_b   1.000
_cell.length_c   1.000
_cell.angle_alpha   90.00
_cell.angle_beta   90.00
_cell.angle_gamma   90.00
#
_symmetry.space_group_name_H-M   'P 1'
#
loop_
_entity.id
_entity.type
_entity.pdbx_description
1 polymer ?
#
loop_
_entity_poly.entity_id
_entity_poly.type
_entity_poly.pdbx_seq_one_letter_code
_entity_poly.pdbx_strand_id
1 'polypeptide(L)'
;DEEEETKLTYETDIYALGMTFLEIMSGLAPYHEFKKETSIIPRITKHILPKRPELSMPRGDIQADLLWLLMEDTWAHDPRYRPSASVVRDTV
;
A
#
# COMPACT_ATOMS: atom_id res chain seq x y z
N ASP A 1 -10.80 30.52 -7.15
CA ASP A 1 -9.80 29.71 -6.43
C ASP A 1 -10.50 29.03 -5.28
N GLU A 2 -11.12 27.88 -5.57
CA GLU A 2 -11.62 27.00 -4.52
C GLU A 2 -10.40 26.21 -4.04
N GLU A 3 -9.94 26.50 -2.83
CA GLU A 3 -8.99 25.63 -2.13
C GLU A 3 -9.67 24.26 -2.01
N GLU A 4 -9.22 23.30 -2.81
CA GLU A 4 -9.67 21.92 -2.74
C GLU A 4 -9.23 21.37 -1.37
N GLU A 5 -10.16 21.39 -0.41
CA GLU A 5 -9.91 20.94 0.96
C GLU A 5 -9.47 19.47 0.91
N THR A 6 -8.26 19.18 1.41
CA THR A 6 -7.74 17.81 1.43
C THR A 6 -8.59 16.98 2.39
N LYS A 7 -9.61 16.31 1.84
CA LYS A 7 -10.54 15.51 2.63
C LYS A 7 -9.83 14.27 3.16
N LEU A 8 -9.73 14.18 4.47
CA LEU A 8 -9.33 12.95 5.15
C LEU A 8 -10.43 11.91 4.95
N THR A 9 -10.05 10.69 4.58
CA THR A 9 -10.99 9.60 4.29
C THR A 9 -10.46 8.29 4.88
N TYR A 10 -11.37 7.38 5.24
CA TYR A 10 -10.99 6.06 5.74
C TYR A 10 -10.21 5.29 4.68
N GLU A 11 -10.52 5.49 3.41
CA GLU A 11 -9.83 4.90 2.28
C GLU A 11 -8.38 5.38 2.17
N THR A 12 -8.08 6.61 2.58
CA THR A 12 -6.70 7.12 2.72
C THR A 12 -5.96 6.39 3.84
N ASP A 13 -6.61 6.18 4.99
CA ASP A 13 -6.02 5.43 6.11
C ASP A 13 -5.72 3.98 5.72
N ILE A 14 -6.60 3.34 4.93
CA ILE A 14 -6.39 1.98 4.42
C ILE A 14 -5.20 1.90 3.48
N TYR A 15 -5.02 2.88 2.61
CA TYR A 15 -3.83 2.95 1.75
C TYR A 15 -2.54 3.04 2.59
N ALA A 16 -2.54 3.92 3.61
CA ALA A 16 -1.42 4.06 4.53
C ALA A 16 -1.16 2.77 5.32
N LEU A 17 -2.21 2.07 5.76
CA LEU A 17 -2.10 0.79 6.46
C LEU A 17 -1.40 -0.28 5.61
N GLY A 18 -1.72 -0.39 4.32
CA GLY A 18 -1.00 -1.27 3.41
C GLY A 18 0.49 -0.94 3.30
N MET A 19 0.82 0.35 3.25
CA MET A 19 2.22 0.82 3.26
C MET A 19 2.93 0.46 4.57
N THR A 20 2.24 0.54 5.72
CA THR A 20 2.76 0.10 7.01
C THR A 20 3.03 -1.42 7.03
N PHE A 21 2.14 -2.24 6.46
CA PHE A 21 2.41 -3.68 6.34
C PHE A 21 3.65 -3.95 5.48
N LEU A 22 3.82 -3.25 4.36
CA LEU A 22 5.03 -3.35 3.55
C LEU A 22 6.29 -3.00 4.33
N GLU A 23 6.24 -1.93 5.12
CA GLU A 23 7.36 -1.51 5.95
C GLU A 23 7.73 -2.57 6.99
N ILE A 24 6.73 -3.15 7.66
CA ILE A 24 6.91 -4.22 8.64
C ILE A 24 7.52 -5.46 7.98
N MET A 25 6.96 -5.90 6.85
CA MET A 25 7.39 -7.13 6.19
C MET A 25 8.78 -7.00 5.55
N SER A 26 9.12 -5.83 5.02
CA SER A 26 10.42 -5.61 4.37
C SER A 26 11.52 -5.11 5.32
N GLY A 27 11.14 -4.53 6.47
CA GLY A 27 12.07 -3.81 7.35
C GLY A 27 12.61 -2.50 6.75
N LEU A 28 12.01 -2.02 5.66
CA LEU A 28 12.46 -0.87 4.88
C LEU A 28 11.28 0.06 4.60
N ALA A 29 11.54 1.35 4.48
CA ALA A 29 10.51 2.30 4.07
C ALA A 29 9.86 1.89 2.73
N PRO A 30 8.55 2.10 2.54
CA PRO A 30 7.91 1.94 1.25
C PRO A 30 8.67 2.73 0.18
N TYR A 31 8.85 2.16 -1.01
CA TYR A 31 9.57 2.78 -2.12
C TYR A 31 11.08 3.03 -1.87
N HIS A 32 11.72 2.33 -0.92
CA HIS A 32 13.15 2.48 -0.59
C HIS A 32 14.10 2.29 -1.80
N GLU A 33 13.67 1.63 -2.87
CA GLU A 33 14.49 1.44 -4.07
C GLU A 33 14.78 2.76 -4.81
N PHE A 34 14.02 3.81 -4.51
CA PHE A 34 14.19 5.12 -5.12
C PHE A 34 15.03 6.05 -4.24
N LYS A 35 16.23 6.38 -4.74
CA LYS A 35 17.21 7.23 -4.03
C LYS A 35 16.75 8.66 -3.70
N LYS A 36 15.71 9.17 -4.37
CA LYS A 36 15.21 10.53 -4.21
C LYS A 36 13.75 10.49 -3.83
N GLU A 37 13.41 11.00 -2.65
CA GLU A 37 12.02 11.10 -2.16
C GLU A 37 11.13 11.89 -3.12
N THR A 38 11.66 12.94 -3.77
CA THR A 38 10.94 13.74 -4.78
C THR A 38 10.49 12.93 -6.00
N SER A 39 11.06 11.73 -6.22
CA SER A 39 10.63 10.83 -7.29
C SER A 39 9.51 9.88 -6.90
N ILE A 40 9.12 9.82 -5.61
CA ILE A 40 8.09 8.91 -5.10
C ILE A 40 6.69 9.42 -5.46
N ILE A 41 6.39 10.71 -5.21
CA ILE A 41 5.06 11.28 -5.49
C ILE A 41 4.62 11.07 -6.95
N PRO A 42 5.45 11.38 -7.98
CA PRO A 42 5.07 11.13 -9.36
C PRO A 42 4.80 9.65 -9.68
N ARG A 43 5.33 8.71 -8.89
CA ARG A 43 5.09 7.27 -9.05
C ARG A 43 3.77 6.85 -8.46
N ILE A 44 3.48 7.33 -7.26
CA ILE A 44 2.18 7.14 -6.62
C ILE A 44 1.07 7.72 -7.53
N THR A 45 1.26 8.92 -8.09
CA THR A 45 0.31 9.52 -9.04
C THR A 45 0.16 8.71 -10.33
N LYS A 46 1.21 8.01 -10.76
CA LYS A 46 1.17 7.08 -11.91
C LYS A 46 0.72 5.67 -11.53
N HIS A 47 0.25 5.48 -10.29
CA HIS A 47 -0.18 4.19 -9.75
C HIS A 47 0.89 3.09 -9.87
N ILE A 48 2.16 3.48 -9.72
CA ILE A 48 3.27 2.53 -9.63
C ILE A 48 3.32 2.03 -8.20
N LEU A 49 2.96 0.77 -8.00
CA LEU A 49 2.98 0.10 -6.70
C LEU A 49 4.42 -0.25 -6.28
N PRO A 50 4.67 -0.36 -4.96
CA PRO A 50 5.96 -0.83 -4.45
C PRO A 50 6.20 -2.28 -4.85
N LYS A 51 7.47 -2.70 -4.87
CA LYS A 51 7.83 -4.08 -5.18
C LYS A 51 7.58 -5.01 -3.99
N ARG A 52 7.11 -6.23 -4.28
CA ARG A 52 7.02 -7.31 -3.30
C ARG A 52 8.41 -7.61 -2.72
N PRO A 53 8.59 -7.61 -1.40
CA PRO A 53 9.85 -7.99 -0.77
C PRO A 53 10.00 -9.52 -0.78
N GLU A 54 10.43 -10.08 -1.92
CA GLU A 54 10.52 -11.54 -2.15
C GLU A 54 11.39 -12.28 -1.11
N LEU A 55 12.32 -11.60 -0.43
CA LEU A 55 13.15 -12.19 0.63
C LEU A 55 12.35 -12.54 1.89
N SER A 56 11.38 -11.71 2.27
CA SER A 56 10.55 -11.89 3.47
C SER A 56 9.12 -12.33 3.16
N MET A 57 8.65 -12.13 1.93
CA MET A 57 7.37 -12.59 1.40
C MET A 57 7.58 -13.38 0.11
N PRO A 58 8.17 -14.59 0.15
CA PRO A 58 8.44 -15.38 -1.04
C PRO A 58 7.16 -15.81 -1.76
N ARG A 59 7.18 -15.86 -3.09
CA ARG A 59 6.08 -16.44 -3.89
C ARG A 59 5.93 -17.93 -3.67
N GLY A 60 4.69 -18.40 -3.67
CA GLY A 60 4.35 -19.81 -3.45
C GLY A 60 4.22 -20.18 -1.97
N ASP A 61 4.58 -19.29 -1.06
CA ASP A 61 4.11 -19.37 0.32
C ASP A 61 2.68 -18.81 0.37
N ILE A 62 1.73 -19.66 0.79
CA ILE A 62 0.30 -19.34 0.75
C ILE A 62 -0.03 -18.12 1.62
N GLN A 63 0.60 -17.99 2.79
CA GLN A 63 0.31 -16.88 3.70
C GLN A 63 0.88 -15.56 3.17
N ALA A 64 2.12 -15.59 2.66
CA ALA A 64 2.74 -14.43 2.03
C ALA A 64 1.99 -13.99 0.77
N ASP A 65 1.50 -14.94 -0.04
CA ASP A 65 0.70 -14.65 -1.22
C ASP A 65 -0.64 -14.00 -0.86
N LEU A 66 -1.34 -14.52 0.15
CA LEU A 66 -2.61 -13.93 0.63
C LEU A 66 -2.41 -12.53 1.21
N LEU A 67 -1.38 -12.34 2.04
CA LEU A 67 -1.07 -11.02 2.61
C LEU A 67 -0.69 -10.02 1.51
N TRP A 68 0.09 -10.44 0.52
CA TRP A 68 0.46 -9.57 -0.60
C TRP A 68 -0.77 -9.14 -1.41
N LEU A 69 -1.69 -10.07 -1.71
CA LEU A 69 -2.94 -9.76 -2.41
C LEU A 69 -3.78 -8.74 -1.62
N LEU A 70 -3.90 -8.92 -0.30
CA LEU A 70 -4.60 -7.96 0.56
C LEU A 70 -3.94 -6.57 0.50
N MET A 71 -2.60 -6.51 0.53
CA MET A 71 -1.88 -5.24 0.41
C MET A 71 -2.13 -4.57 -0.95
N GLU A 72 -2.13 -5.32 -2.05
CA GLU A 72 -2.49 -4.80 -3.38
C GLU A 72 -3.89 -4.17 -3.40
N ASP A 73 -4.87 -4.80 -2.74
CA ASP A 73 -6.24 -4.28 -2.62
C ASP A 73 -6.29 -2.96 -1.82
N THR A 74 -5.49 -2.84 -0.74
CA THR A 74 -5.40 -1.58 0.03
C THR A 74 -4.84 -0.42 -0.78
N TRP A 75 -4.09 -0.71 -1.85
CA TRP A 75 -3.48 0.28 -2.71
C TRP A 75 -4.28 0.58 -3.97
N ALA A 76 -5.50 0.05 -4.12
CA ALA A 76 -6.34 0.27 -5.29
C ALA A 76 -6.39 1.76 -5.71
N HIS A 77 -6.29 2.00 -7.03
CA HIS A 77 -6.24 3.34 -7.61
C HIS A 77 -7.47 4.17 -7.24
N ASP A 78 -8.66 3.59 -7.42
CA ASP A 78 -9.91 4.20 -6.96
C ASP A 78 -10.11 3.87 -5.47
N PRO A 79 -10.18 4.87 -4.58
CA PRO A 79 -10.31 4.67 -3.14
C PRO A 79 -11.50 3.78 -2.74
N ARG A 80 -12.58 3.79 -3.53
CA ARG A 80 -13.81 3.02 -3.24
C ARG A 80 -13.65 1.51 -3.35
N TYR A 81 -12.59 1.05 -4.03
CA TYR A 81 -12.27 -0.37 -4.13
C TYR A 81 -11.32 -0.85 -3.02
N ARG A 82 -10.82 0.07 -2.18
CA ARG A 82 -10.01 -0.33 -1.03
C ARG A 82 -10.90 -1.01 0.03
N PRO A 83 -10.43 -2.09 0.67
CA PRO A 83 -11.21 -2.78 1.68
C PRO A 83 -11.43 -1.89 2.91
N SER A 84 -12.50 -2.16 3.66
CA SER A 84 -12.67 -1.54 4.98
C SER A 84 -11.68 -2.11 6.01
N ALA A 85 -11.44 -1.38 7.09
CA ALA A 85 -10.55 -1.85 8.17
C ALA A 85 -11.02 -3.19 8.78
N SER A 86 -12.33 -3.43 8.86
CA SER A 86 -12.87 -4.71 9.30
C SER A 86 -12.54 -5.85 8.34
N VAL A 87 -12.63 -5.60 7.02
CA VAL A 87 -12.25 -6.62 6.02
C VAL A 87 -10.76 -6.93 6.11
N VAL A 88 -9.92 -5.91 6.25
CA VAL A 88 -8.46 -6.09 6.42
C VAL A 88 -8.18 -6.96 7.64
N ARG A 89 -8.77 -6.65 8.80
CA ARG A 89 -8.60 -7.40 10.05
C ARG A 89 -9.06 -8.86 9.91
N ASP A 90 -10.17 -9.11 9.22
CA ASP A 90 -10.78 -10.43 9.15
C ASP A 90 -10.13 -11.33 8.07
N THR A 91 -9.25 -10.77 7.22
CA THR A 91 -8.53 -11.49 6.16
C THR A 91 -7.18 -12.03 6.62
N VAL A 92 -6.59 -11.43 7.67
CA VAL A 92 -5.26 -11.79 8.23
C VAL A 92 -5.37 -12.64 9.50
#